data_AF-A0AAU2K1T6-F1
#
_entry.id   AF-A0AAU2K1T6-F1
#
_cell.length_a   1.000
_cell.length_b   1.000
_cell.length_c   1.000
_cell.angle_alpha   90.00
_cell.angle_beta   90.00
_cell.angle_gamma   90.00
#
_symmetry.space_group_name_H-M   'P 1'
#
loop_
_entity.id
_entity.type
_entity.pdbx_description
1 polymer ?
#
loop_
_entity_poly.entity_id
_entity_poly.type
_entity_poly.pdbx_seq_one_letter_code
_entity_poly.pdbx_strand_id
1 'polypeptide(L)'
;MAEAQPASLYAPSAMVFSVARGDDATATVVRASTLSCAPSARGTHPDPKAACAALNSTDGAFDRLLASPNPDRACPMHYDPVTVTADGVWQGSRVAWKYTFSNACVMSATLNGNAVFAF
;
A
#
# COMPACT_ATOMS: atom_id res chain seq x y z
N MET A 1 -21.84 3.17 -31.44
CA MET A 1 -22.53 2.75 -30.20
C MET A 1 -21.79 3.42 -29.06
N ALA A 2 -22.39 4.40 -28.37
CA ALA A 2 -21.78 5.03 -27.20
C ALA A 2 -22.30 4.30 -25.96
N GLU A 3 -21.43 3.58 -25.27
CA GLU A 3 -21.77 2.92 -24.01
C GLU A 3 -22.00 3.99 -22.93
N ALA A 4 -23.16 3.93 -22.28
CA ALA A 4 -23.48 4.79 -21.16
C ALA A 4 -22.53 4.46 -20.00
N GLN A 5 -21.60 5.38 -19.70
CA GLN A 5 -20.78 5.25 -18.49
C GLN A 5 -21.70 5.42 -17.28
N PRO A 6 -21.68 4.49 -16.31
CA PRO A 6 -22.39 4.72 -15.06
C PRO A 6 -21.84 5.99 -14.43
N ALA A 7 -22.70 6.96 -14.16
CA ALA A 7 -22.37 8.12 -13.36
C ALA A 7 -22.10 7.66 -11.93
N SER A 8 -20.87 7.20 -11.66
CA SER A 8 -20.46 6.92 -10.29
C SER A 8 -20.39 8.26 -9.56
N LEU A 9 -21.21 8.44 -8.52
CA LEU A 9 -21.18 9.62 -7.65
C LEU A 9 -19.81 9.80 -6.96
N TYR A 10 -18.98 8.76 -6.95
CA TYR A 10 -17.64 8.74 -6.37
C TYR A 10 -16.62 8.11 -7.32
N ALA A 11 -15.42 8.68 -7.39
CA ALA A 11 -14.32 8.06 -8.09
C ALA A 11 -13.91 6.75 -7.36
N PRO A 12 -13.83 5.60 -8.05
CA PRO A 12 -13.60 4.31 -7.41
C PRO A 12 -12.23 4.26 -6.73
N SER A 13 -12.21 3.67 -5.54
CA SER A 13 -10.98 3.42 -4.76
C SER A 13 -11.02 1.98 -4.25
N ALA A 14 -10.32 1.09 -4.95
CA ALA A 14 -10.27 -0.35 -4.71
C ALA A 14 -8.85 -0.84 -4.99
N MET A 15 -8.18 -1.30 -3.94
CA MET A 15 -6.75 -1.56 -3.90
C MET A 15 -6.47 -2.94 -3.30
N VAL A 16 -5.39 -3.55 -3.76
CA VAL A 16 -4.76 -4.72 -3.16
C VAL A 16 -3.38 -4.30 -2.70
N PHE A 17 -3.04 -4.63 -1.46
CA PHE A 17 -1.72 -4.45 -0.89
C PHE A 17 -1.09 -5.81 -0.65
N SER A 18 0.20 -5.94 -0.98
CA SER A 18 0.92 -7.19 -0.78
C SER A 18 2.28 -6.96 -0.14
N VAL A 19 2.77 -8.00 0.54
CA VAL A 19 4.14 -8.11 1.04
C VAL A 19 4.70 -9.42 0.50
N ALA A 20 5.80 -9.34 -0.24
CA ALA A 20 6.52 -10.46 -0.82
C ALA A 20 7.95 -10.54 -0.25
N ARG A 21 8.46 -11.75 -0.08
CA ARG A 21 9.87 -11.97 0.30
C ARG A 21 10.70 -12.14 -0.97
N GLY A 22 11.55 -11.17 -1.27
CA GLY A 22 12.33 -11.12 -2.49
C GLY A 22 12.51 -9.70 -3.03
N ASP A 23 13.33 -9.61 -4.08
CA ASP A 23 13.76 -8.36 -4.71
C ASP A 23 12.77 -7.78 -5.72
N ASP A 24 11.63 -8.45 -5.94
CA ASP A 24 10.61 -7.97 -6.85
C ASP A 24 9.19 -8.39 -6.44
N ALA A 25 8.22 -7.88 -7.19
CA ALA A 25 6.80 -8.12 -6.99
C ALA A 25 6.31 -9.49 -7.50
N THR A 26 7.15 -10.26 -8.19
CA THR A 26 6.87 -11.63 -8.64
C THR A 26 7.30 -12.68 -7.63
N ALA A 27 8.08 -12.27 -6.62
CA ALA A 27 8.48 -13.10 -5.50
C ALA A 27 7.27 -13.60 -4.69
N THR A 28 7.50 -14.61 -3.84
CA THR A 28 6.43 -15.24 -3.08
C THR A 28 5.76 -14.23 -2.14
N VAL A 29 4.49 -13.93 -2.41
CA VAL A 29 3.64 -13.12 -1.54
C VAL A 29 3.37 -13.87 -0.26
N VAL A 30 3.78 -13.29 0.87
CA VAL A 30 3.60 -13.87 2.21
C VAL A 30 2.35 -13.35 2.90
N ARG A 31 1.90 -12.14 2.56
CA ARG A 31 0.69 -11.50 3.11
C ARG A 31 0.07 -10.60 2.05
N ALA A 32 -1.26 -10.52 2.05
CA ALA A 32 -1.99 -9.57 1.23
C ALA A 32 -3.27 -9.10 1.93
N SER A 33 -3.69 -7.88 1.64
CA SER A 33 -4.97 -7.34 2.09
C SER A 33 -5.66 -6.57 0.98
N THR A 34 -6.98 -6.52 1.05
CA THR A 34 -7.82 -5.74 0.14
C THR A 34 -8.39 -4.54 0.87
N LEU A 35 -8.55 -3.43 0.15
CA LEU A 35 -9.12 -2.21 0.67
C LEU A 35 -10.03 -1.56 -0.38
N SER A 36 -11.24 -1.19 0.02
CA SER A 36 -12.14 -0.33 -0.73
C SER A 36 -12.44 0.88 0.14
N CYS A 37 -12.24 2.09 -0.39
CA CYS A 37 -12.38 3.34 0.38
C CYS A 37 -13.60 4.18 -0.01
N ALA A 38 -14.25 3.87 -1.13
CA ALA A 38 -15.47 4.51 -1.57
C ALA A 38 -16.52 3.44 -1.98
N PRO A 39 -17.79 3.57 -1.59
CA PRO A 39 -18.37 4.65 -0.76
C PRO A 39 -18.07 4.53 0.75
N SER A 40 -17.52 3.41 1.21
CA SER A 40 -17.16 3.19 2.61
C SER A 40 -15.90 2.35 2.74
N ALA A 41 -15.13 2.59 3.81
CA ALA A 41 -13.92 1.85 4.13
C ALA A 41 -14.23 0.40 4.53
N ARG A 42 -13.72 -0.57 3.75
CA ARG A 42 -13.98 -2.01 3.92
C ARG A 42 -12.90 -2.84 3.23
N GLY A 43 -12.89 -4.16 3.49
CA GLY A 43 -11.96 -5.10 2.88
C GLY A 43 -11.42 -6.08 3.92
N THR A 44 -10.35 -6.79 3.58
CA THR A 44 -9.68 -7.72 4.49
C THR A 44 -8.61 -7.06 5.37
N HIS A 45 -8.31 -5.77 5.14
CA HIS A 45 -7.42 -5.00 6.02
C HIS A 45 -7.98 -4.96 7.46
N PRO A 46 -7.17 -5.16 8.52
CA PRO A 46 -7.64 -5.20 9.90
C PRO A 46 -8.22 -3.86 10.39
N ASP A 47 -7.71 -2.73 9.87
CA ASP A 47 -8.30 -1.41 10.08
C ASP A 47 -8.49 -0.68 8.74
N PRO A 48 -9.61 -0.90 8.03
CA PRO A 48 -9.85 -0.27 6.73
C PRO A 48 -9.94 1.25 6.83
N LYS A 49 -10.45 1.78 7.96
CA LYS A 49 -10.67 3.22 8.12
C LYS A 49 -9.33 3.95 8.23
N ALA A 50 -8.42 3.45 9.07
CA ALA A 50 -7.09 4.03 9.21
C ALA A 50 -6.28 3.92 7.90
N ALA A 51 -6.33 2.78 7.21
CA ALA A 51 -5.65 2.61 5.93
C ALA A 51 -6.17 3.57 4.85
N CYS A 52 -7.49 3.77 4.74
CA CYS A 52 -8.06 4.73 3.80
C CYS A 52 -7.66 6.19 4.14
N ALA A 53 -7.62 6.54 5.42
CA ALA A 53 -7.16 7.86 5.85
C ALA A 53 -5.68 8.09 5.51
N ALA A 54 -4.83 7.08 5.73
CA ALA A 54 -3.42 7.12 5.36
C ALA A 54 -3.23 7.27 3.84
N LEU A 55 -3.94 6.51 3.01
CA LEU A 55 -3.91 6.69 1.55
C LEU A 55 -4.36 8.09 1.13
N ASN A 56 -5.40 8.64 1.77
CA ASN A 56 -5.87 9.98 1.46
C ASN A 56 -4.81 11.07 1.75
N SER A 57 -3.99 10.89 2.79
CA SER A 57 -2.89 11.82 3.08
C SER A 57 -1.75 11.82 2.05
N THR A 58 -1.71 10.83 1.16
CA THR A 58 -0.71 10.77 0.09
C THR A 58 -1.01 11.69 -1.09
N ASP A 59 -2.23 12.23 -1.20
CA ASP A 59 -2.73 12.90 -2.40
C ASP A 59 -2.51 12.08 -3.70
N GLY A 60 -2.53 10.74 -3.59
CA GLY A 60 -2.28 9.82 -4.70
C GLY A 60 -0.79 9.55 -5.00
N ALA A 61 0.15 10.19 -4.30
CA ALA A 61 1.58 9.92 -4.42
C ALA A 61 2.04 8.84 -3.43
N PHE A 62 1.99 7.57 -3.84
CA PHE A 62 2.26 6.40 -2.98
C PHE A 62 3.66 6.36 -2.37
N ASP A 63 4.66 7.04 -2.95
CA ASP A 63 5.98 7.20 -2.33
C ASP A 63 5.93 7.94 -0.99
N ARG A 64 4.87 8.73 -0.73
CA ARG A 64 4.64 9.38 0.58
C ARG A 64 4.24 8.39 1.68
N LEU A 65 3.95 7.13 1.35
CA LEU A 65 3.79 6.07 2.34
C LEU A 65 5.11 5.74 3.04
N LEU A 66 6.23 6.05 2.41
CA LEU A 66 7.57 5.91 2.95
C LEU A 66 7.88 7.15 3.79
N ALA A 67 7.90 7.01 5.11
CA ALA A 67 8.38 8.06 5.99
C ALA A 67 9.91 8.12 5.95
N SER A 68 10.48 9.25 6.37
CA SER A 68 11.91 9.28 6.69
C SER A 68 12.20 8.23 7.77
N PRO A 69 13.21 7.35 7.58
CA PRO A 69 13.55 6.35 8.57
C PRO A 69 13.79 7.02 9.93
N ASN A 70 13.22 6.46 10.99
CA ASN A 70 13.47 6.95 12.34
C ASN A 70 14.98 6.88 12.63
N PRO A 71 15.68 8.01 12.87
CA PRO A 71 17.13 8.03 13.05
C PRO A 71 17.58 7.25 14.30
N ASP A 72 16.69 7.07 15.27
CA ASP A 72 16.96 6.33 16.50
C ASP A 72 16.78 4.81 16.32
N ARG A 73 16.36 4.36 15.13
CA ARG A 73 16.14 2.94 14.83
C ARG A 73 17.27 2.37 13.96
N ALA A 74 18.22 1.70 14.62
CA ALA A 74 19.26 0.95 13.93
C ALA A 74 18.71 -0.38 13.37
N CYS A 75 19.01 -0.67 12.11
CA CYS A 75 18.70 -1.96 11.48
C CYS A 75 19.98 -2.72 11.11
N PRO A 76 19.98 -4.06 11.20
CA PRO A 76 21.10 -4.87 10.74
C PRO A 76 21.29 -4.74 9.23
N MET A 77 22.54 -4.92 8.77
CA MET A 77 22.94 -4.75 7.36
C MET A 77 22.81 -6.03 6.51
N HIS A 78 22.18 -7.09 7.03
CA HIS A 78 21.96 -8.29 6.22
C HIS A 78 20.97 -7.99 5.09
N TYR A 79 21.15 -8.70 3.98
CA TYR A 79 20.28 -8.60 2.82
C TYR A 79 19.30 -9.78 2.81
N ASP A 80 18.04 -9.50 3.14
CA ASP A 80 16.91 -10.43 3.07
C ASP A 80 15.68 -9.65 2.59
N PRO A 81 15.60 -9.38 1.29
CA PRO A 81 14.77 -8.33 0.73
C PRO A 81 13.28 -8.58 0.91
N VAL A 82 12.55 -7.49 1.11
CA VAL A 82 11.08 -7.51 1.23
C VAL A 82 10.52 -6.46 0.28
N THR A 83 9.64 -6.89 -0.61
CA THR A 83 8.95 -6.02 -1.56
C THR A 83 7.50 -5.85 -1.17
N VAL A 84 7.03 -4.60 -1.11
CA VAL A 84 5.63 -4.27 -0.91
C VAL A 84 5.01 -3.76 -2.21
N THR A 85 3.72 -4.03 -2.43
CA THR A 85 2.98 -3.48 -3.58
C THR A 85 1.67 -2.85 -3.18
N ALA A 86 1.22 -1.90 -4.00
CA ALA A 86 -0.10 -1.31 -3.99
C ALA A 86 -0.63 -1.27 -5.43
N ASP A 87 -1.65 -2.08 -5.70
CA ASP A 87 -2.17 -2.30 -7.05
C ASP A 87 -3.69 -2.06 -7.07
N GLY A 88 -4.20 -1.39 -8.10
CA GLY A 88 -5.64 -1.21 -8.28
C GLY A 88 -6.01 0.16 -8.82
N VAL A 89 -7.05 0.76 -8.22
CA VAL A 89 -7.53 2.10 -8.55
C VAL A 89 -7.66 2.94 -7.29
N TRP A 90 -7.15 4.17 -7.34
CA TRP A 90 -7.26 5.17 -6.29
C TRP A 90 -7.86 6.46 -6.86
N GLN A 91 -9.02 6.87 -6.34
CA GLN A 91 -9.77 8.04 -6.80
C GLN A 91 -9.90 8.11 -8.33
N GLY A 92 -10.19 6.96 -8.96
CA GLY A 92 -10.37 6.83 -10.40
C GLY A 92 -9.08 6.66 -11.22
N SER A 93 -7.91 6.84 -10.62
CA SER A 93 -6.61 6.66 -11.28
C SER A 93 -6.08 5.24 -11.08
N ARG A 94 -5.50 4.64 -12.11
CA ARG A 94 -4.81 3.35 -11.99
C ARG A 94 -3.55 3.50 -11.15
N VAL A 95 -3.32 2.55 -10.26
CA VAL A 95 -2.13 2.47 -9.43
C VAL A 95 -1.45 1.13 -9.65
N ALA A 96 -0.15 1.19 -9.88
CA ALA A 96 0.77 0.06 -9.87
C ALA A 96 2.06 0.54 -9.22
N TRP A 97 2.14 0.43 -7.90
CA TRP A 97 3.26 0.92 -7.10
C TRP A 97 3.92 -0.23 -6.36
N LYS A 98 5.24 -0.18 -6.25
CA LYS A 98 6.02 -1.13 -5.47
C LYS A 98 7.23 -0.47 -4.86
N TYR A 99 7.71 -1.03 -3.76
CA TYR A 99 8.96 -0.63 -3.13
C TYR A 99 9.65 -1.84 -2.49
N THR A 100 10.97 -1.93 -2.67
CA THR A 100 11.79 -3.01 -2.13
C THR A 100 12.70 -2.48 -1.03
N PHE A 101 12.61 -3.11 0.14
CA PHE A 101 13.47 -2.84 1.28
C PHE A 101 14.57 -3.91 1.36
N SER A 102 15.76 -3.52 1.80
CA SER A 102 16.89 -4.44 1.95
C SER A 102 16.67 -5.54 2.99
N ASN A 103 15.82 -5.27 3.99
CA ASN A 103 15.30 -6.26 4.93
C ASN A 103 14.03 -5.78 5.64
N ALA A 104 13.39 -6.69 6.37
CA ALA A 104 12.16 -6.41 7.13
C ALA A 104 12.32 -5.34 8.23
N CYS A 105 13.51 -5.19 8.82
CA CYS A 105 13.75 -4.11 9.78
C CYS A 105 13.66 -2.76 9.10
N VAL A 106 14.33 -2.60 7.95
CA VAL A 106 14.29 -1.36 7.16
C VAL A 106 12.87 -1.07 6.69
N MET A 107 12.12 -2.07 6.21
CA MET A 107 10.69 -1.92 5.90
C MET A 107 9.91 -1.31 7.08
N SER A 108 10.03 -1.93 8.26
CA SER A 108 9.31 -1.47 9.45
C SER A 108 9.75 -0.07 9.91
N ALA A 109 11.02 0.30 9.72
CA ALA A 109 11.55 1.61 10.08
C ALA A 109 11.06 2.71 9.13
N THR A 110 11.04 2.43 7.83
CA THR A 110 10.64 3.37 6.78
C THR A 110 9.12 3.53 6.70
N LEU A 111 8.35 2.45 6.85
CA LEU A 111 6.89 2.56 6.89
C LEU A 111 6.39 3.16 8.21
N ASN A 112 7.19 3.09 9.29
CA ASN A 112 6.94 3.74 10.57
C ASN A 112 5.49 3.59 11.10
N GLY A 113 4.95 2.37 11.02
CA GLY A 113 3.58 2.08 11.49
C GLY A 113 2.47 2.62 10.60
N ASN A 114 2.76 2.99 9.35
CA ASN A 114 1.75 3.40 8.38
C ASN A 114 0.64 2.35 8.26
N ALA A 115 -0.59 2.79 8.50
CA ALA A 115 -1.76 1.93 8.58
C ALA A 115 -2.02 1.13 7.30
N VAL A 116 -1.51 1.55 6.13
CA VAL A 116 -1.71 0.84 4.84
C VAL A 116 -1.08 -0.56 4.82
N PHE A 117 0.06 -0.74 5.48
CA PHE A 117 0.81 -2.01 5.51
C PHE A 117 0.80 -2.67 6.89
N ALA A 118 -0.14 -2.28 7.76
CA ALA A 118 -0.31 -2.80 9.12
C ALA A 118 -1.28 -4.00 9.17
N PHE A 119 -1.07 -4.99 8.29
CA PHE A 119 -1.88 -6.20 8.15
C PHE A 119 -1.03 -7.45 8.05
#